data_AF-A0A5E3XK90-F1
#
_entry.id   AF-A0A5E3XK90-F1
#
_cell.length_a   1.000
_cell.length_b   1.000
_cell.length_c   1.000
_cell.angle_alpha   90.00
_cell.angle_beta   90.00
_cell.angle_gamma   90.00
#
_symmetry.space_group_name_H-M   'P 1'
#
loop_
_entity.id
_entity.type
_entity.pdbx_description
1 polymer ?
#
loop_
_entity_poly.entity_id
_entity_poly.type
_entity_poly.pdbx_seq_one_letter_code
_entity_poly.pdbx_strand_id
1 'polypeptide(L)'
;MQLNTHSAFTPLFADMNIVPLRYRRVMLALRYLRYLLGLEEHRLARIALLECMAMFDAGVPGWLGDLHLALLALLSPIMIPSTAQLREEGAVDVLLEKVDEAMLIKIANDVRDSSRLYLLRDRLTPQRQGPPRTLIFQFRDYLAVRNPENRKALARVIASDHPLALEQLRHGHAKRNGVAKFAVPQEERLCRFCAAAVESPEHAMLSCLGNDALKQAHTRFYGQVHLIWPAFVPPANEGEALGSLKSLLGEKSVLSVTGAA
;
A
#
# COMPACT_ATOMS: atom_id res chain seq x y z
N MET A 1 5.58 -0.29 -13.92
CA MET A 1 6.50 0.28 -12.90
C MET A 1 7.41 -0.85 -12.43
N GLN A 2 8.69 -0.84 -12.80
CA GLN A 2 9.65 -1.85 -12.31
C GLN A 2 10.19 -1.39 -10.95
N LEU A 3 9.77 -2.07 -9.90
CA LEU A 3 10.29 -1.94 -8.53
C LEU A 3 11.27 -3.09 -8.25
N ASN A 4 12.23 -2.86 -7.36
CA ASN A 4 13.15 -3.89 -6.88
C ASN A 4 12.41 -5.02 -6.11
N THR A 5 13.02 -6.20 -6.00
CA THR A 5 12.50 -7.33 -5.20
C THR A 5 12.39 -7.01 -3.72
N HIS A 6 13.18 -6.05 -3.25
CA HIS A 6 13.14 -5.60 -1.86
C HIS A 6 12.07 -4.54 -1.60
N SER A 7 11.40 -4.00 -2.61
CA SER A 7 10.41 -2.91 -2.44
C SER A 7 9.22 -3.34 -1.58
N ALA A 8 8.63 -2.40 -0.86
CA ALA A 8 7.41 -2.68 -0.12
C ALA A 8 6.23 -2.84 -1.10
N PHE A 9 5.47 -3.92 -0.95
CA PHE A 9 4.36 -4.25 -1.85
C PHE A 9 3.04 -3.59 -1.47
N THR A 10 2.82 -3.24 -0.21
CA THR A 10 1.58 -2.64 0.28
C THR A 10 1.13 -1.39 -0.49
N PRO A 11 2.03 -0.47 -0.90
CA PRO A 11 1.66 0.68 -1.72
C PRO A 11 1.03 0.31 -3.07
N LEU A 12 1.38 -0.85 -3.66
CA LEU A 12 0.73 -1.34 -4.87
C LEU A 12 -0.78 -1.45 -4.68
N PHE A 13 -1.21 -1.98 -3.54
CA PHE A 13 -2.63 -2.21 -3.25
C PHE A 13 -3.28 -0.93 -2.75
N ALA A 14 -2.69 -0.30 -1.73
CA ALA A 14 -3.22 0.89 -1.08
C ALA A 14 -3.34 2.09 -2.04
N ASP A 15 -2.30 2.35 -2.85
CA ASP A 15 -2.21 3.57 -3.64
C ASP A 15 -2.68 3.41 -5.08
N MET A 16 -2.82 2.19 -5.60
CA MET A 16 -3.46 1.96 -6.90
C MET A 16 -4.93 1.58 -6.80
N ASN A 17 -5.47 1.47 -5.57
CA ASN A 17 -6.83 0.98 -5.33
C ASN A 17 -7.07 -0.41 -5.92
N ILE A 18 -6.09 -1.31 -5.75
CA ILE A 18 -6.13 -2.69 -6.28
C ILE A 18 -6.29 -3.68 -5.13
N VAL A 19 -7.30 -4.54 -5.23
CA VAL A 19 -7.53 -5.64 -4.29
C VAL A 19 -6.40 -6.69 -4.44
N PRO A 20 -5.72 -7.10 -3.35
CA PRO A 20 -4.73 -8.16 -3.43
C PRO A 20 -5.33 -9.47 -3.93
N LEU A 21 -4.59 -10.17 -4.80
CA LEU A 21 -5.10 -11.33 -5.55
C LEU A 21 -5.70 -12.42 -4.66
N ARG A 22 -5.12 -12.66 -3.47
CA ARG A 22 -5.63 -13.64 -2.50
C ARG A 22 -7.08 -13.33 -2.09
N TYR A 23 -7.36 -12.09 -1.71
CA TYR A 23 -8.71 -11.66 -1.32
C TYR A 23 -9.64 -11.64 -2.54
N ARG A 24 -9.16 -11.14 -3.69
CA ARG A 24 -9.97 -11.09 -4.92
C ARG A 24 -10.46 -12.48 -5.33
N ARG A 25 -9.61 -13.51 -5.28
CA ARG A 25 -9.97 -14.89 -5.63
C ARG A 25 -11.03 -15.46 -4.69
N VAL A 26 -10.87 -15.26 -3.39
CA VAL A 26 -11.85 -15.71 -2.38
C VAL A 26 -13.19 -15.00 -2.55
N MET A 27 -13.19 -13.68 -2.76
CA MET A 27 -14.42 -12.92 -3.01
C MET A 27 -15.16 -13.40 -4.27
N LEU A 28 -14.44 -13.74 -5.34
CA LEU A 28 -15.04 -14.29 -6.56
C LEU A 28 -15.66 -15.67 -6.30
N ALA A 29 -14.97 -16.53 -5.56
CA ALA A 29 -15.50 -17.84 -5.18
C ALA A 29 -16.75 -17.73 -4.29
N LEU A 30 -16.76 -16.80 -3.32
CA LEU A 30 -17.94 -16.51 -2.50
C LEU A 30 -19.10 -15.95 -3.34
N ARG A 31 -18.84 -15.03 -4.27
CA ARG A 31 -19.89 -14.53 -5.17
C ARG A 31 -20.46 -15.62 -6.07
N TYR A 32 -19.62 -16.56 -6.50
CA TYR A 32 -20.07 -17.74 -7.23
C TYR A 32 -20.90 -18.68 -6.35
N LEU A 33 -20.50 -18.90 -5.09
CA LEU A 33 -21.31 -19.63 -4.11
C LEU A 33 -22.69 -18.97 -3.91
N ARG A 34 -22.74 -17.65 -3.75
CA ARG A 34 -24.00 -16.89 -3.65
C ARG A 34 -24.88 -17.09 -4.88
N TYR A 35 -24.28 -17.06 -6.07
CA TYR A 35 -24.98 -17.35 -7.32
C TYR A 35 -25.56 -18.78 -7.34
N LEU A 36 -24.76 -19.79 -7.01
CA LEU A 36 -25.21 -21.18 -6.93
C LEU A 36 -26.32 -21.38 -5.88
N LEU A 37 -26.27 -20.62 -4.79
CA LEU A 37 -27.28 -20.66 -3.74
C LEU A 37 -28.64 -20.11 -4.18
N GLY A 38 -28.66 -19.16 -5.11
CA GLY A 38 -29.88 -18.57 -5.67
C GLY A 38 -30.45 -19.30 -6.89
N LEU A 39 -29.81 -20.38 -7.36
CA LEU A 39 -30.33 -21.19 -8.45
C LEU A 39 -31.47 -22.10 -7.98
N GLU A 40 -32.43 -22.34 -8.88
CA GLU A 40 -33.49 -23.33 -8.67
C GLU A 40 -32.91 -24.74 -8.49
N GLU A 41 -33.59 -25.56 -7.68
CA GLU A 41 -33.10 -26.87 -7.23
C GLU A 41 -32.84 -27.87 -8.36
N HIS A 42 -33.57 -27.76 -9.47
CA HIS A 42 -33.43 -28.66 -10.61
C HIS A 42 -32.19 -28.36 -11.49
N ARG A 43 -31.51 -27.23 -11.28
CA ARG A 43 -30.35 -26.85 -12.08
C ARG A 43 -29.15 -27.72 -11.69
N LEU A 44 -28.45 -28.29 -12.68
CA LEU A 44 -27.27 -29.15 -12.44
C LEU A 44 -26.23 -28.51 -11.52
N ALA A 45 -25.99 -27.20 -11.64
CA ALA A 45 -25.05 -26.48 -10.80
C ALA A 45 -25.52 -26.37 -9.32
N ARG A 46 -26.84 -26.29 -9.08
CA ARG A 46 -27.42 -26.32 -7.73
C ARG A 46 -27.31 -27.72 -7.13
N ILE A 47 -27.63 -28.76 -7.90
CA ILE A 47 -27.46 -30.16 -7.48
C ILE A 47 -25.99 -30.45 -7.11
N ALA A 48 -25.05 -30.02 -7.95
CA ALA A 48 -23.62 -30.17 -7.68
C ALA A 48 -23.18 -29.43 -6.41
N LEU A 49 -23.74 -28.24 -6.12
CA LEU A 49 -23.48 -27.55 -4.85
C LEU A 49 -24.02 -28.33 -3.65
N LEU A 50 -25.23 -28.90 -3.74
CA LEU A 50 -25.81 -29.70 -2.65
C LEU A 50 -24.93 -30.92 -2.34
N GLU A 51 -24.39 -31.58 -3.37
CA GLU A 51 -23.40 -32.66 -3.20
C GLU A 51 -22.11 -32.14 -2.54
N CYS A 52 -21.58 -31.00 -2.99
CA CYS A 52 -20.41 -30.37 -2.37
C CYS A 52 -20.65 -30.04 -0.88
N MET A 53 -21.87 -29.65 -0.50
CA MET A 53 -22.25 -29.40 0.89
C MET A 53 -22.30 -30.70 1.70
N ALA A 54 -22.91 -31.76 1.18
CA ALA A 54 -22.95 -33.06 1.84
C ALA A 54 -21.54 -33.63 2.05
N MET A 55 -20.67 -33.50 1.04
CA MET A 55 -19.24 -33.87 1.14
C MET A 55 -18.52 -33.07 2.22
N PHE A 56 -18.75 -31.75 2.28
CA PHE A 56 -18.15 -30.87 3.30
C PHE A 56 -18.59 -31.27 4.71
N ASP A 57 -19.88 -31.52 4.92
CA ASP A 57 -20.43 -31.97 6.21
C ASP A 57 -19.87 -33.35 6.62
N ALA A 58 -19.57 -34.21 5.65
CA ALA A 58 -18.93 -35.51 5.85
C ALA A 58 -17.40 -35.44 6.02
N GLY A 59 -16.78 -34.25 5.91
CA GLY A 59 -15.32 -34.08 5.98
C GLY A 59 -14.54 -34.59 4.77
N VAL A 60 -15.22 -34.78 3.63
CA VAL A 60 -14.61 -35.25 2.38
C VAL A 60 -14.05 -34.05 1.60
N PRO A 61 -12.84 -34.15 1.01
CA PRO A 61 -12.28 -33.08 0.17
C PRO A 61 -13.20 -32.70 -0.98
N GLY A 62 -13.35 -31.40 -1.22
CA GLY A 62 -14.20 -30.87 -2.29
C GLY A 62 -14.12 -29.36 -2.37
N TRP A 63 -14.79 -28.78 -3.37
CA TRP A 63 -14.69 -27.35 -3.67
C TRP A 63 -15.05 -26.44 -2.48
N LEU A 64 -16.08 -26.79 -1.70
CA LEU A 64 -16.47 -26.03 -0.51
C LEU A 64 -15.43 -26.14 0.61
N GLY A 65 -14.79 -27.32 0.76
CA GLY A 65 -13.67 -27.53 1.67
C GLY A 65 -12.43 -26.72 1.29
N ASP A 66 -12.09 -26.67 0.00
CA ASP A 66 -10.98 -25.85 -0.51
C ASP A 66 -11.25 -24.35 -0.27
N LEU A 67 -12.49 -23.90 -0.46
CA LEU A 67 -12.90 -22.54 -0.14
C LEU A 67 -12.78 -22.25 1.35
N HIS A 68 -13.15 -23.21 2.21
CA HIS A 68 -12.99 -23.10 3.66
C HIS A 68 -11.51 -22.95 4.05
N LEU A 69 -10.63 -23.79 3.51
CA LEU A 69 -9.19 -23.71 3.75
C LEU A 69 -8.60 -22.39 3.24
N ALA A 70 -9.08 -21.88 2.10
CA ALA A 70 -8.64 -20.59 1.58
C ALA A 70 -9.03 -19.41 2.49
N LEU A 71 -10.22 -19.46 3.10
CA LEU A 71 -10.70 -18.47 4.08
C LEU A 71 -9.94 -18.57 5.41
N LEU A 72 -9.59 -19.77 5.85
CA LEU A 72 -8.75 -20.00 7.03
C LEU A 72 -7.31 -19.49 6.85
N ALA A 73 -6.79 -19.54 5.62
CA ALA A 73 -5.44 -19.08 5.29
C ALA A 73 -5.31 -17.55 5.14
N LEU A 74 -6.39 -16.79 5.39
CA LEU A 74 -6.33 -15.33 5.50
C LEU A 74 -5.66 -14.92 6.82
N LEU A 75 -5.15 -13.68 6.90
CA LEU A 75 -4.49 -13.18 8.11
C LEU A 75 -5.43 -13.21 9.33
N SER A 76 -6.69 -12.88 9.11
CA SER A 76 -7.80 -13.12 10.03
C SER A 76 -8.58 -14.33 9.51
N PRO A 77 -8.47 -15.51 10.15
CA PRO A 77 -9.17 -16.70 9.68
C PRO A 77 -10.68 -16.51 9.70
N ILE A 78 -11.34 -16.89 8.60
CA ILE A 78 -12.80 -16.80 8.48
C ILE A 78 -13.35 -18.22 8.36
N MET A 79 -14.26 -18.58 9.26
CA MET A 79 -14.96 -19.87 9.22
C MET A 79 -16.16 -19.79 8.27
N ILE A 80 -16.35 -20.82 7.45
CA ILE A 80 -17.64 -21.04 6.79
C ILE A 80 -18.58 -21.58 7.88
N PRO A 81 -19.81 -21.04 8.00
CA PRO A 81 -20.80 -21.55 8.95
C PRO A 81 -21.29 -22.96 8.53
N SER A 82 -22.16 -23.58 9.32
CA SER A 82 -22.77 -24.85 8.91
C SER A 82 -23.48 -24.71 7.56
N THR A 83 -23.56 -25.79 6.77
CA THR A 83 -24.22 -25.74 5.45
C THR A 83 -25.70 -25.36 5.55
N ALA A 84 -26.36 -25.64 6.68
CA ALA A 84 -27.71 -25.16 6.99
C ALA A 84 -27.75 -23.62 7.08
N GLN A 85 -26.87 -23.02 7.89
CA GLN A 85 -26.76 -21.57 8.04
C GLN A 85 -26.29 -20.89 6.74
N LEU A 86 -25.44 -21.56 5.97
CA LEU A 86 -24.93 -21.03 4.70
C LEU A 86 -26.04 -20.84 3.65
N ARG A 87 -27.16 -21.57 3.78
CA ARG A 87 -28.34 -21.43 2.91
C ARG A 87 -29.27 -20.28 3.31
N GLU A 88 -29.08 -19.71 4.50
CA GLU A 88 -29.85 -18.55 4.94
C GLU A 88 -29.57 -17.34 4.04
N GLU A 89 -30.60 -16.51 3.84
CA GLU A 89 -30.47 -15.29 3.05
C GLU A 89 -29.41 -14.35 3.67
N GLY A 90 -28.50 -13.83 2.84
CA GLY A 90 -27.44 -12.93 3.29
C GLY A 90 -26.24 -13.62 3.96
N ALA A 91 -26.25 -14.93 4.21
CA ALA A 91 -25.14 -15.62 4.88
C ALA A 91 -23.79 -15.46 4.13
N VAL A 92 -23.83 -15.52 2.80
CA VAL A 92 -22.62 -15.30 1.97
C VAL A 92 -22.20 -13.83 1.92
N ASP A 93 -23.16 -12.90 2.04
CA ASP A 93 -22.84 -11.47 2.08
C ASP A 93 -22.09 -11.11 3.38
N VAL A 94 -22.48 -11.71 4.51
CA VAL A 94 -21.73 -11.61 5.78
C VAL A 94 -20.30 -12.16 5.63
N LEU A 95 -20.10 -13.25 4.88
CA LEU A 95 -18.75 -13.77 4.59
C LEU A 95 -17.95 -12.80 3.71
N LEU A 96 -18.58 -12.20 2.70
CA LEU A 96 -17.94 -11.19 1.84
C LEU A 96 -17.50 -9.97 2.66
N GLU A 97 -18.35 -9.47 3.56
CA GLU A 97 -18.04 -8.35 4.46
C GLU A 97 -16.84 -8.68 5.37
N LYS A 98 -16.80 -9.89 5.95
CA LYS A 98 -15.66 -10.33 6.76
C LYS A 98 -14.36 -10.42 5.95
N VAL A 99 -14.42 -10.85 4.69
CA VAL A 99 -13.25 -10.89 3.80
C VAL A 99 -12.74 -9.48 3.50
N ASP A 100 -13.65 -8.54 3.25
CA ASP A 100 -13.31 -7.13 3.02
C ASP A 100 -12.70 -6.49 4.28
N GLU A 101 -13.26 -6.75 5.46
CA GLU A 101 -12.71 -6.29 6.73
C GLU A 101 -11.31 -6.88 6.99
N ALA A 102 -11.14 -8.19 6.82
CA ALA A 102 -9.86 -8.87 6.98
C ALA A 102 -8.79 -8.32 6.01
N MET A 103 -9.19 -7.91 4.80
CA MET A 103 -8.30 -7.25 3.85
C MET A 103 -7.86 -5.87 4.34
N LEU A 104 -8.81 -5.05 4.79
CA LEU A 104 -8.55 -3.70 5.28
C LEU A 104 -7.62 -3.73 6.50
N ILE A 105 -7.90 -4.61 7.46
CA ILE A 105 -7.06 -4.82 8.65
C ILE A 105 -5.64 -5.22 8.23
N LYS A 106 -5.50 -6.16 7.29
CA LYS A 106 -4.18 -6.60 6.82
C LYS A 106 -3.37 -5.46 6.22
N ILE A 107 -3.95 -4.67 5.31
CA ILE A 107 -3.24 -3.53 4.70
C ILE A 107 -2.95 -2.44 5.73
N ALA A 108 -3.87 -2.18 6.66
CA ALA A 108 -3.65 -1.22 7.74
C ALA A 108 -2.48 -1.62 8.65
N ASN A 109 -2.41 -2.90 9.04
CA ASN A 109 -1.32 -3.45 9.85
C ASN A 109 0.01 -3.41 9.09
N ASP A 110 0.03 -3.77 7.80
CA ASP A 110 1.23 -3.66 6.97
C ASP A 110 1.81 -2.22 7.00
N VAL A 111 0.96 -1.19 6.87
CA VAL A 111 1.37 0.23 6.92
C VAL A 111 1.81 0.68 8.33
N ARG A 112 1.09 0.24 9.36
CA ARG A 112 1.35 0.59 10.75
C ARG A 112 2.68 -0.01 11.23
N ASP A 113 2.88 -1.29 10.99
CA ASP A 113 3.94 -2.09 11.61
C ASP A 113 5.25 -1.98 10.82
N SER A 114 5.19 -1.69 9.52
CA SER A 114 6.38 -1.52 8.70
C SER A 114 7.04 -0.16 8.91
N SER A 115 8.29 -0.16 9.35
CA SER A 115 9.13 1.05 9.41
C SER A 115 9.42 1.67 8.03
N ARG A 116 9.16 0.93 6.95
CA ARG A 116 9.36 1.37 5.56
C ARG A 116 8.19 2.16 4.99
N LEU A 117 7.01 1.99 5.58
CA LEU A 117 5.76 2.54 5.09
C LEU A 117 5.29 3.76 5.89
N TYR A 118 6.19 4.41 6.63
CA TYR A 118 5.87 5.55 7.48
C TYR A 118 5.28 6.74 6.69
N LEU A 119 5.65 6.88 5.41
CA LEU A 119 5.05 7.86 4.49
C LEU A 119 3.56 7.61 4.21
N LEU A 120 3.08 6.37 4.37
CA LEU A 120 1.69 6.01 4.10
C LEU A 120 0.77 6.26 5.31
N ARG A 121 1.36 6.39 6.51
CA ARG A 121 0.62 6.58 7.77
C ARG A 121 -0.08 7.93 7.82
N ASP A 122 -1.28 7.94 8.37
CA ASP A 122 -2.06 9.16 8.67
C ASP A 122 -2.28 10.08 7.45
N ARG A 123 -2.25 9.51 6.24
CA ARG A 123 -2.52 10.28 5.03
C ARG A 123 -4.00 10.63 4.95
N LEU A 124 -4.28 11.91 5.13
CA LEU A 124 -5.61 12.46 4.95
C LEU A 124 -5.93 12.62 3.47
N THR A 125 -7.14 12.22 3.12
CA THR A 125 -7.68 12.37 1.79
C THR A 125 -8.80 13.40 1.82
N PRO A 126 -8.73 14.46 0.98
CA PRO A 126 -9.84 15.39 0.80
C PRO A 126 -11.10 14.64 0.35
N GLN A 127 -12.20 14.83 1.08
CA GLN A 127 -13.49 14.28 0.70
C GLN A 127 -14.27 15.32 -0.11
N ARG A 128 -15.15 14.87 -1.01
CA ARG A 128 -16.07 15.77 -1.73
C ARG A 128 -17.02 16.48 -0.76
N GLN A 129 -17.38 15.81 0.33
CA GLN A 129 -18.23 16.30 1.39
C GLN A 129 -17.67 15.87 2.75
N GLY A 130 -17.63 16.80 3.70
CA GLY A 130 -17.14 16.54 5.07
C GLY A 130 -15.63 16.68 5.23
N PRO A 131 -15.12 16.42 6.45
CA PRO A 131 -13.71 16.57 6.77
C PRO A 131 -12.85 15.53 6.02
N PRO A 132 -11.55 15.80 5.82
CA PRO A 132 -10.61 14.83 5.29
C PRO A 132 -10.63 13.53 6.11
N ARG A 133 -10.50 12.38 5.43
CA ARG A 133 -10.49 11.05 6.06
C ARG A 133 -9.28 10.25 5.63
N THR A 134 -8.80 9.37 6.49
CA THR A 134 -7.77 8.40 6.13
C THR A 134 -8.40 7.27 5.32
N LEU A 135 -8.08 7.20 4.03
CA LEU A 135 -8.47 6.09 3.16
C LEU A 135 -7.29 5.14 2.97
N ILE A 136 -7.50 3.86 3.24
CA ILE A 136 -6.50 2.81 3.00
C ILE A 136 -6.32 2.59 1.50
N PHE A 137 -7.43 2.40 0.78
CA PHE A 137 -7.45 2.19 -0.66
C PHE A 137 -7.87 3.48 -1.38
N GLN A 138 -6.94 4.08 -2.10
CA GLN A 138 -7.22 5.22 -2.96
C GLN A 138 -6.17 5.35 -4.05
N PHE A 139 -6.58 5.60 -5.29
CA PHE A 139 -5.66 6.04 -6.33
C PHE A 139 -5.02 7.38 -5.93
N ARG A 140 -3.70 7.40 -5.72
CA ARG A 140 -2.98 8.60 -5.26
C ARG A 140 -2.53 9.50 -6.40
N ASP A 141 -2.55 10.80 -6.16
CA ASP A 141 -2.29 11.81 -7.17
C ASP A 141 -0.85 11.78 -7.71
N TYR A 142 0.12 11.38 -6.91
CA TYR A 142 1.51 11.23 -7.38
C TYR A 142 1.64 10.16 -8.49
N LEU A 143 0.70 9.21 -8.59
CA LEU A 143 0.62 8.22 -9.67
C LEU A 143 -0.01 8.79 -10.94
N ALA A 144 -0.62 9.98 -10.88
CA ALA A 144 -1.15 10.71 -12.03
C ALA A 144 -0.16 11.73 -12.63
N VAL A 145 1.06 11.86 -12.07
CA VAL A 145 2.09 12.74 -12.64
C VAL A 145 2.39 12.33 -14.08
N ARG A 146 2.32 13.32 -14.99
CA ARG A 146 2.41 13.10 -16.44
C ARG A 146 3.79 12.59 -16.87
N ASN A 147 4.85 13.20 -16.34
CA ASN A 147 6.21 12.77 -16.62
C ASN A 147 6.43 11.36 -16.01
N PRO A 148 6.71 10.33 -16.83
CA PRO A 148 6.80 8.95 -16.36
C PRO A 148 7.98 8.72 -15.41
N GLU A 149 9.10 9.40 -15.58
CA GLU A 149 10.27 9.26 -14.73
C GLU A 149 10.03 9.89 -13.35
N ASN A 150 9.39 11.06 -13.30
CA ASN A 150 9.07 11.71 -12.04
C ASN A 150 8.01 10.93 -11.26
N ARG A 151 6.97 10.43 -11.94
CA ARG A 151 6.00 9.51 -11.36
C ARG A 151 6.66 8.26 -10.79
N LYS A 152 7.61 7.66 -11.52
CA LYS A 152 8.35 6.47 -11.08
C LYS A 152 9.24 6.79 -9.88
N ALA A 153 9.90 7.94 -9.86
CA ALA A 153 10.71 8.38 -8.73
C ALA A 153 9.86 8.56 -7.46
N LEU A 154 8.70 9.22 -7.56
CA LEU A 154 7.77 9.39 -6.43
C LEU A 154 7.24 8.05 -5.94
N ALA A 155 6.83 7.16 -6.86
CA ALA A 155 6.36 5.84 -6.47
C ALA A 155 7.46 4.98 -5.82
N ARG A 156 8.72 5.14 -6.24
CA ARG A 156 9.88 4.51 -5.59
C ARG A 156 10.12 5.04 -4.19
N VAL A 157 9.94 6.34 -3.95
CA VAL A 157 10.00 6.91 -2.60
C VAL A 157 8.94 6.27 -1.70
N ILE A 158 7.68 6.22 -2.15
CA ILE A 158 6.57 5.62 -1.39
C ILE A 158 6.75 4.12 -1.17
N ALA A 159 7.27 3.40 -2.17
CA ALA A 159 7.52 1.97 -2.11
C ALA A 159 8.81 1.60 -1.38
N SER A 160 9.54 2.56 -0.80
CA SER A 160 10.80 2.32 -0.10
C SER A 160 11.80 1.58 -1.03
N ASP A 161 11.91 2.10 -2.26
CA ASP A 161 12.74 1.62 -3.37
C ASP A 161 13.58 2.77 -3.96
N HIS A 162 14.15 3.59 -3.08
CA HIS A 162 14.91 4.79 -3.44
C HIS A 162 16.41 4.61 -3.17
N PRO A 163 17.29 5.38 -3.86
CA PRO A 163 18.74 5.22 -3.77
C PRO A 163 19.39 5.86 -2.53
N LEU A 164 18.57 6.34 -1.59
CA LEU A 164 19.04 7.02 -0.38
C LEU A 164 19.49 6.02 0.69
N ALA A 165 20.44 6.41 1.53
CA ALA A 165 21.07 5.57 2.55
C ALA A 165 20.05 4.93 3.49
N LEU A 166 18.95 5.61 3.80
CA LEU A 166 17.87 5.06 4.64
C LEU A 166 17.42 3.67 4.18
N GLU A 167 17.36 3.43 2.87
CA GLU A 167 16.98 2.14 2.29
C GLU A 167 18.19 1.34 1.78
N GLN A 168 19.17 1.98 1.15
CA GLN A 168 20.34 1.27 0.62
C GLN A 168 21.17 0.57 1.70
N LEU A 169 21.22 1.14 2.91
CA LEU A 169 21.97 0.57 4.04
C LEU A 169 21.08 -0.18 5.03
N ARG A 170 19.76 -0.23 4.79
CA ARG A 170 18.80 -1.02 5.60
C ARG A 170 19.11 -2.50 5.51
N HIS A 171 19.44 -2.95 4.31
CA HIS A 171 19.60 -4.36 4.05
C HIS A 171 21.07 -4.76 4.18
N GLY A 172 21.34 -5.77 5.00
CA GLY A 172 22.64 -6.44 5.05
C GLY A 172 22.88 -7.35 3.85
N HIS A 173 22.56 -6.90 2.63
CA HIS A 173 22.63 -7.76 1.45
C HIS A 173 24.06 -7.86 0.91
N ALA A 174 24.55 -9.09 1.03
CA ALA A 174 25.54 -9.74 0.20
C ALA A 174 26.98 -9.20 0.29
N LYS A 175 27.92 -10.14 0.20
CA LYS A 175 29.34 -9.83 0.04
C LYS A 175 29.50 -8.89 -1.16
N ARG A 176 29.81 -7.61 -0.93
CA ARG A 176 30.26 -6.70 -2.00
C ARG A 176 31.78 -6.78 -2.01
N ASN A 177 32.36 -7.25 -3.12
CA ASN A 177 33.80 -7.50 -3.24
C ASN A 177 34.34 -8.45 -2.16
N GLY A 178 33.59 -9.49 -1.79
CA GLY A 178 34.00 -10.46 -0.76
C GLY A 178 33.74 -10.03 0.68
N VAL A 179 33.36 -8.77 0.93
CA VAL A 179 33.12 -8.23 2.29
C VAL A 179 31.64 -8.30 2.64
N ALA A 180 31.31 -9.04 3.70
CA ALA A 180 29.96 -9.06 4.25
C ALA A 180 29.58 -7.66 4.76
N LYS A 181 28.51 -7.09 4.21
CA LYS A 181 27.95 -5.84 4.71
C LYS A 181 26.86 -6.12 5.72
N PHE A 182 27.04 -5.60 6.92
CA PHE A 182 26.01 -5.63 7.95
C PHE A 182 24.93 -4.59 7.64
N ALA A 183 23.71 -4.88 8.08
CA ALA A 183 22.66 -3.86 8.11
C ALA A 183 23.13 -2.72 9.03
N VAL A 184 23.07 -1.48 8.53
CA VAL A 184 23.49 -0.31 9.29
C VAL A 184 22.31 0.16 10.15
N PRO A 185 22.50 0.44 11.46
CA PRO A 185 21.49 1.08 12.30
C PRO A 185 20.94 2.33 11.64
N GLN A 186 19.66 2.66 11.84
CA GLN A 186 18.99 3.72 11.08
C GLN A 186 19.67 5.09 11.27
N GLU A 187 20.04 5.38 12.50
CA GLU A 187 20.75 6.57 12.98
C GLU A 187 22.14 6.75 12.33
N GLU A 188 22.76 5.66 11.87
CA GLU A 188 24.07 5.68 11.22
C GLU A 188 23.97 5.78 9.69
N ARG A 189 22.76 5.79 9.10
CA ARG A 189 22.55 5.89 7.65
C ARG A 189 22.68 7.33 7.17
N LEU A 190 23.82 7.94 7.44
CA LEU A 190 24.07 9.36 7.23
C LEU A 190 23.96 9.78 5.76
N CYS A 191 23.52 11.02 5.56
CA CYS A 191 23.42 11.68 4.28
C CYS A 191 24.77 11.81 3.61
N ARG A 192 24.86 11.39 2.34
CA ARG A 192 26.10 11.47 1.54
C ARG A 192 26.56 12.90 1.29
N PHE A 193 25.67 13.88 1.45
CA PHE A 193 25.97 15.29 1.19
C PHE A 193 26.44 16.01 2.46
N CYS A 194 25.70 15.92 3.56
CA CYS A 194 26.03 16.67 4.78
C CYS A 194 26.71 15.84 5.88
N ALA A 195 26.64 14.50 5.81
CA ALA A 195 27.13 13.58 6.84
C ALA A 195 26.64 13.85 8.27
N ALA A 196 25.54 14.61 8.44
CA ALA A 196 25.08 15.09 9.74
C ALA A 196 23.71 14.52 10.17
N ALA A 197 22.89 14.08 9.21
CA ALA A 197 21.56 13.53 9.45
C ALA A 197 21.32 12.29 8.59
N VAL A 198 20.28 11.52 8.91
CA VAL A 198 19.91 10.32 8.14
C VAL A 198 19.52 10.70 6.71
N GLU A 199 20.00 9.95 5.71
CA GLU A 199 19.63 10.17 4.30
C GLU A 199 18.20 9.65 4.01
N SER A 200 17.20 10.32 4.58
CA SER A 200 15.79 10.06 4.30
C SER A 200 15.30 10.88 3.09
N PRO A 201 14.17 10.51 2.48
CA PRO A 201 13.53 11.32 1.43
C PRO A 201 13.29 12.77 1.86
N GLU A 202 12.84 12.99 3.09
CA GLU A 202 12.57 14.31 3.64
C GLU A 202 13.86 15.14 3.72
N HIS A 203 14.91 14.57 4.32
CA HIS A 203 16.19 15.24 4.42
C HIS A 203 16.77 15.54 3.04
N ALA A 204 16.97 14.52 2.21
CA ALA A 204 17.66 14.65 0.94
C ALA A 204 16.88 15.51 -0.07
N MET A 205 15.55 15.40 -0.11
CA MET A 205 14.73 16.08 -1.12
C MET A 205 14.30 17.48 -0.70
N LEU A 206 14.21 17.80 0.60
CA LEU A 206 13.61 19.06 1.08
C LEU A 206 14.55 19.93 1.92
N SER A 207 15.46 19.34 2.72
CA SER A 207 16.14 20.10 3.79
C SER A 207 17.67 20.06 3.72
N CYS A 208 18.26 19.17 2.94
CA CYS A 208 19.71 18.98 2.94
C CYS A 208 20.45 20.17 2.31
N LEU A 209 21.30 20.80 3.12
CA LEU A 209 22.18 21.91 2.72
C LEU A 209 23.64 21.46 2.54
N GLY A 210 23.91 20.15 2.42
CA GLY A 210 25.27 19.62 2.29
C GLY A 210 25.90 19.79 0.91
N ASN A 211 25.13 20.21 -0.10
CA ASN A 211 25.60 20.34 -1.48
C ASN A 211 24.97 21.56 -2.16
N ASP A 212 25.79 22.39 -2.82
CA ASP A 212 25.31 23.65 -3.40
C ASP A 212 24.38 23.47 -4.59
N ALA A 213 24.59 22.44 -5.42
CA ALA A 213 23.67 22.14 -6.51
C ALA A 213 22.30 21.69 -5.97
N LEU A 214 22.29 20.92 -4.88
CA LEU A 214 21.06 20.52 -4.20
C LEU A 214 20.32 21.72 -3.58
N LYS A 215 21.05 22.63 -2.91
CA LYS A 215 20.48 23.89 -2.40
C LYS A 215 19.82 24.71 -3.52
N GLN A 216 20.51 24.88 -4.64
CA GLN A 216 19.96 25.60 -5.80
C GLN A 216 18.71 24.91 -6.35
N ALA A 217 18.69 23.58 -6.40
CA ALA A 217 17.52 22.81 -6.80
C ALA A 217 16.34 23.02 -5.83
N HIS A 218 16.59 23.03 -4.51
CA HIS A 218 15.57 23.34 -3.50
C HIS A 218 15.03 24.76 -3.67
N THR A 219 15.90 25.78 -3.79
CA THR A 219 15.48 27.17 -4.00
C THR A 219 14.61 27.31 -5.24
N ARG A 220 15.00 26.67 -6.35
CA ARG A 220 14.19 26.67 -7.58
C ARG A 220 12.84 25.98 -7.39
N PHE A 221 12.84 24.80 -6.77
CA PHE A 221 11.63 24.04 -6.50
C PHE A 221 10.67 24.83 -5.60
N TYR A 222 11.15 25.38 -4.48
CA TYR A 222 10.32 26.18 -3.57
C TYR A 222 9.85 27.49 -4.20
N GLY A 223 10.65 28.10 -5.06
CA GLY A 223 10.20 29.24 -5.87
C GLY A 223 8.99 28.88 -6.75
N GLN A 224 9.02 27.70 -7.39
CA GLN A 224 7.88 27.22 -8.19
C GLN A 224 6.67 26.85 -7.32
N VAL A 225 6.89 26.20 -6.18
CA VAL A 225 5.81 25.86 -5.24
C VAL A 225 5.16 27.12 -4.70
N HIS A 226 5.93 28.16 -4.33
CA HIS A 226 5.38 29.41 -3.82
C HIS A 226 4.44 30.11 -4.82
N LEU A 227 4.71 30.01 -6.11
CA LEU A 227 3.85 30.58 -7.16
C LEU A 227 2.48 29.90 -7.25
N ILE A 228 2.39 28.61 -6.88
CA ILE A 228 1.20 27.78 -7.08
C ILE A 228 0.47 27.52 -5.76
N TRP A 229 1.22 27.43 -4.67
CA TRP A 229 0.73 27.24 -3.32
C TRP A 229 1.46 28.19 -2.36
N PRO A 230 1.11 29.50 -2.34
CA PRO A 230 1.79 30.50 -1.51
C PRO A 230 1.72 30.22 0.00
N ALA A 231 0.68 29.49 0.44
CA ALA A 231 0.49 29.10 1.84
C ALA A 231 1.41 27.94 2.27
N PHE A 232 2.10 27.28 1.34
CA PHE A 232 3.08 26.25 1.69
C PHE A 232 4.32 26.89 2.30
N VAL A 233 4.69 26.41 3.49
CA VAL A 233 5.92 26.82 4.18
C VAL A 233 6.95 25.69 4.01
N PRO A 234 8.11 25.94 3.38
CA PRO A 234 9.20 24.99 3.34
C PRO A 234 9.64 24.59 4.76
N PRO A 235 10.03 23.32 4.98
CA PRO A 235 10.42 22.87 6.32
C PRO A 235 11.67 23.61 6.80
N ALA A 236 11.60 24.20 8.00
CA ALA A 236 12.74 24.88 8.60
C ALA A 236 13.76 23.91 9.23
N ASN A 237 13.30 22.71 9.58
CA ASN A 237 14.07 21.67 10.25
C ASN A 237 13.58 20.27 9.86
N GLU A 238 14.30 19.23 10.29
CA GLU A 238 13.95 17.83 9.98
C GLU A 238 12.60 17.39 10.56
N GLY A 239 12.21 17.93 11.72
CA GLY A 239 10.94 17.58 12.38
C GLY A 239 9.73 17.97 11.54
N GLU A 240 9.84 19.04 10.76
CA GLU A 240 8.79 19.51 9.84
C GLU A 240 8.83 18.83 8.48
N ALA A 241 10.01 18.35 8.05
CA ALA A 241 10.24 17.87 6.69
C ALA A 241 9.35 16.68 6.29
N LEU A 242 9.01 15.80 7.25
CA LEU A 242 8.06 14.71 7.03
C LEU A 242 6.64 15.21 6.72
N GLY A 243 6.15 16.17 7.51
CA GLY A 243 4.85 16.79 7.29
C GLY A 243 4.82 17.49 5.93
N SER A 244 5.86 18.27 5.62
CA SER A 244 6.00 18.95 4.33
C SER A 244 6.03 17.97 3.16
N LEU A 245 6.77 16.86 3.24
CA LEU A 245 6.81 15.86 2.17
C LEU A 245 5.44 15.21 1.95
N LYS A 246 4.74 14.82 3.02
CA LYS A 246 3.38 14.26 2.93
C LYS A 246 2.41 15.25 2.29
N SER A 247 2.48 16.53 2.66
CA SER A 247 1.67 17.59 2.09
C SER A 247 1.93 17.79 0.60
N LEU A 248 3.21 17.84 0.18
CA LEU A 248 3.59 17.96 -1.24
C LEU A 248 3.11 16.76 -2.08
N LEU A 249 3.19 15.54 -1.54
CA LEU A 249 2.72 14.32 -2.20
C LEU A 249 1.19 14.26 -2.36
N GLY A 250 0.46 14.99 -1.52
CA GLY A 250 -1.00 15.10 -1.56
C GLY A 250 -1.53 16.28 -2.37
N GLU A 251 -0.68 17.25 -2.71
CA GLU A 251 -1.10 18.49 -3.37
C GLU A 251 -1.00 18.39 -4.89
N LYS A 252 -2.15 18.23 -5.55
CA LYS A 252 -2.26 18.07 -7.01
C LYS A 252 -1.59 19.20 -7.79
N SER A 253 -1.73 20.43 -7.30
CA SER A 253 -1.19 21.62 -7.96
C SER A 253 0.34 21.58 -8.01
N VAL A 254 0.99 21.13 -6.93
CA VAL A 254 2.45 20.93 -6.88
C VAL A 254 2.90 19.78 -7.77
N LEU A 255 2.17 18.67 -7.78
CA LEU A 255 2.50 17.51 -8.63
C LEU A 255 2.47 17.86 -10.13
N SER A 256 1.68 18.85 -10.53
CA SER A 256 1.68 19.35 -11.92
C SER A 256 3.01 20.01 -12.32
N VAL A 257 3.70 20.68 -11.39
CA VAL A 257 5.05 21.26 -11.58
C VAL A 257 6.07 20.18 -11.82
N THR A 258 5.98 19.09 -11.03
CA THR A 258 6.84 17.92 -11.22
C THR A 258 6.56 17.18 -12.53
N GLY A 259 5.49 17.51 -13.25
CA GLY A 259 5.17 16.96 -14.57
C GLY A 259 5.59 17.85 -15.75
N ALA A 260 6.11 19.05 -15.51
CA ALA A 260 6.32 20.09 -16.52
C ALA A 260 7.73 20.11 -17.15
N ALA A 261 8.46 19.00 -17.10
CA ALA A 261 9.74 18.81 -17.78
C ALA A 261 9.67 17.67 -18.79
#